data_AF-A0A960C157-F1
#
_entry.id   AF-A0A960C157-F1
#
_cell.length_a   1.000
_cell.length_b   1.000
_cell.length_c   1.000
_cell.angle_alpha   90.00
_cell.angle_beta   90.00
_cell.angle_gamma   90.00
#
_symmetry.space_group_name_H-M   'P 1'
#
loop_
_entity.id
_entity.type
_entity.pdbx_description
1 polymer ?
#
loop_
_entity_poly.entity_id
_entity_poly.type
_entity_poly.pdbx_seq_one_letter_code
_entity_poly.pdbx_strand_id
1 'polypeptide(L)'
;SLYFTVVAGQRGDVAEQWKAAKSRACDAIIANGGTITHHHAVGADHRPWMTAEVGELGVRVMRAVKTTLDPVGILNPGKLIP
;
A
#
# COMPACT_ATOMS: atom_id res chain seq x y z
N SER A 1 4.77 14.93 -9.51
CA SER A 1 3.65 14.16 -8.93
C SER A 1 2.59 13.99 -10.00
N LEU A 2 2.10 12.76 -10.21
CA LEU A 2 1.01 12.46 -11.14
C LEU A 2 -0.25 12.15 -10.34
N TYR A 3 -1.40 12.57 -10.88
CA TYR A 3 -2.70 12.41 -10.24
C TYR A 3 -3.69 11.83 -11.23
N PHE A 4 -4.44 10.83 -10.79
CA PHE A 4 -5.42 10.13 -11.63
C PHE A 4 -6.79 10.17 -10.95
N THR A 5 -7.82 10.45 -11.74
CA THR A 5 -9.22 10.25 -11.34
C THR A 5 -9.78 9.11 -12.17
N VAL A 6 -10.35 8.11 -11.51
CA VAL A 6 -10.94 6.93 -12.17
C VAL A 6 -12.42 6.88 -11.81
N VAL A 7 -13.28 6.81 -12.83
CA VAL A 7 -14.73 6.68 -12.68
C VAL A 7 -15.21 5.55 -13.57
N ALA A 8 -16.10 4.71 -13.04
CA ALA A 8 -16.71 3.60 -13.77
C ALA A 8 -18.14 3.38 -13.27
N GLY A 9 -19.00 2.78 -14.10
CA GLY A 9 -20.32 2.33 -13.67
C GLY A 9 -20.21 1.22 -12.64
N GLN A 10 -21.04 1.28 -11.60
CA GLN A 10 -21.11 0.26 -10.54
C GLN A 10 -21.75 -1.03 -11.08
N ARG A 11 -21.11 -2.18 -10.85
CA ARG A 11 -21.57 -3.50 -11.33
C ARG A 11 -21.25 -4.56 -10.29
N GLY A 12 -22.21 -5.44 -9.99
CA GLY A 12 -22.02 -6.55 -9.06
C GLY A 12 -21.58 -6.07 -7.67
N ASP A 13 -20.60 -6.76 -7.07
CA ASP A 13 -19.95 -6.31 -5.84
C ASP A 13 -19.02 -5.13 -6.14
N VAL A 14 -19.45 -3.94 -5.75
CA VAL A 14 -18.74 -2.68 -6.01
C VAL A 14 -17.40 -2.59 -5.27
N ALA A 15 -17.25 -3.26 -4.13
CA ALA A 15 -16.01 -3.22 -3.35
C ALA A 15 -14.94 -4.08 -4.04
N GLU A 16 -15.31 -5.28 -4.49
CA GLU A 16 -14.40 -6.13 -5.26
C GLU A 16 -14.12 -5.55 -6.65
N GLN A 17 -15.11 -4.91 -7.30
CA GLN A 17 -14.89 -4.16 -8.54
C GLN A 17 -13.82 -3.07 -8.34
N TRP A 18 -13.93 -2.26 -7.29
CA TRP A 18 -12.95 -1.22 -6.97
C TRP A 18 -11.57 -1.81 -6.67
N LYS A 19 -11.51 -2.82 -5.80
CA LYS A 19 -10.26 -3.48 -5.40
C LYS A 19 -9.49 -4.04 -6.60
N ALA A 20 -10.20 -4.68 -7.54
CA ALA A 20 -9.60 -5.19 -8.77
C ALA A 20 -9.04 -4.07 -9.66
N ALA A 21 -9.79 -2.98 -9.84
CA ALA A 21 -9.34 -1.83 -10.64
C ALA A 21 -8.14 -1.13 -10.00
N LYS A 22 -8.21 -0.86 -8.69
CA LYS A 22 -7.16 -0.22 -7.90
C LYS A 22 -5.87 -1.04 -7.90
N SER A 23 -5.96 -2.35 -7.71
CA SER A 23 -4.77 -3.23 -7.70
C SER A 23 -4.06 -3.20 -9.05
N ARG A 24 -4.79 -3.32 -10.17
CA ARG A 24 -4.20 -3.24 -11.51
C ARG A 24 -3.55 -1.89 -11.80
N ALA A 25 -4.13 -0.80 -11.30
CA ALA A 25 -3.52 0.53 -11.43
C ALA A 25 -2.22 0.63 -10.62
N CYS A 26 -2.20 0.14 -9.38
CA CYS A 26 -1.01 0.12 -8.54
C CYS A 26 0.10 -0.78 -9.11
N ASP A 27 -0.24 -1.95 -9.63
CA ASP A 27 0.70 -2.84 -10.32
C ASP A 27 1.34 -2.12 -11.52
N ALA A 28 0.53 -1.42 -12.32
CA ALA A 28 1.03 -0.65 -13.45
C ALA A 28 1.96 0.50 -13.03
N ILE A 29 1.68 1.19 -11.91
CA ILE A 29 2.55 2.25 -11.37
C ILE A 29 3.93 1.67 -11.05
N ILE A 30 3.99 0.59 -10.25
CA ILE A 30 5.25 -0.03 -9.85
C ILE A 30 6.01 -0.58 -11.06
N ALA A 31 5.32 -1.25 -11.99
CA ALA A 31 5.93 -1.82 -13.19
C ALA A 31 6.57 -0.76 -14.10
N ASN A 32 6.15 0.50 -14.01
CA ASN A 32 6.69 1.62 -14.78
C ASN A 32 7.63 2.52 -13.95
N GLY A 33 8.12 2.03 -12.79
CA GLY A 33 9.10 2.74 -11.96
C GLY A 33 8.52 3.92 -11.16
N GLY A 34 7.20 4.01 -11.02
CA GLY A 34 6.56 4.97 -10.12
C GLY A 34 6.60 4.49 -8.67
N THR A 35 6.57 5.44 -7.72
CA THR A 35 6.38 5.14 -6.29
C THR A 35 4.91 4.85 -5.99
N ILE A 36 4.61 3.93 -5.07
CA ILE A 36 3.22 3.49 -4.79
C ILE A 36 2.32 4.63 -4.27
N THR A 37 2.93 5.62 -3.62
CA THR A 37 2.26 6.79 -3.08
C THR A 37 3.18 7.99 -3.16
N HIS A 38 2.58 9.19 -3.21
CA HIS A 38 3.33 10.45 -3.08
C HIS A 38 3.10 11.08 -1.70
N HIS A 39 1.84 11.21 -1.29
CA HIS A 39 1.47 11.88 -0.02
C HIS A 39 0.22 11.30 0.65
N HIS A 40 -0.44 10.31 0.03
CA HIS A 40 -1.59 9.62 0.64
C HIS A 40 -1.18 8.52 1.61
N ALA A 41 0.14 8.30 1.76
CA ALA A 41 0.73 7.23 2.55
C ALA A 41 0.33 5.82 2.06
N VAL A 42 0.77 4.81 2.80
CA VAL A 42 0.64 3.41 2.42
C VAL A 42 -0.66 2.83 2.98
N GLY A 43 -0.77 2.77 4.32
CA GLY A 43 -1.94 2.18 4.99
C GLY A 43 -2.24 0.75 4.52
N ALA A 44 -3.40 0.21 4.88
CA ALA A 44 -3.77 -1.14 4.45
C ALA A 44 -3.94 -1.27 2.93
N ASP A 45 -4.35 -0.17 2.27
CA ASP A 45 -4.69 -0.15 0.85
C ASP A 45 -3.45 -0.36 -0.03
N HIS A 46 -2.34 0.33 0.25
CA HIS A 46 -1.11 0.21 -0.54
C HIS A 46 -0.04 -0.71 0.09
N ARG A 47 -0.28 -1.28 1.28
CA ARG A 47 0.65 -2.20 1.95
C ARG A 47 1.15 -3.36 1.06
N PRO A 48 0.33 -3.96 0.16
CA PRO A 48 0.81 -5.06 -0.68
C PRO A 48 2.05 -4.74 -1.53
N TRP A 49 2.28 -3.47 -1.88
CA TRP A 49 3.44 -3.04 -2.67
C TRP A 49 4.60 -2.50 -1.82
N MET A 50 4.46 -2.45 -0.49
CA MET A 50 5.45 -1.82 0.40
C MET A 50 6.83 -2.51 0.32
N THR A 51 6.88 -3.83 0.25
CA THR A 51 8.16 -4.55 0.12
C THR A 51 8.85 -4.23 -1.20
N ALA A 52 8.10 -4.04 -2.29
CA ALA A 52 8.67 -3.64 -3.57
C ALA A 52 9.21 -2.19 -3.54
N GLU A 53 8.51 -1.30 -2.82
CA GLU A 53 8.88 0.12 -2.68
C GLU A 53 10.19 0.31 -1.91
N VAL A 54 10.35 -0.35 -0.76
CA VAL A 54 11.49 -0.09 0.16
C VAL A 54 12.50 -1.24 0.26
N GLY A 55 12.22 -2.37 -0.40
CA GLY A 55 13.02 -3.57 -0.36
C GLY A 55 13.00 -4.31 0.99
N GLU A 56 13.52 -5.54 0.99
CA GLU A 56 13.59 -6.40 2.17
C GLU A 56 14.35 -5.76 3.35
N LEU A 57 15.42 -5.01 3.06
CA LEU A 57 16.17 -4.31 4.09
C LEU A 57 15.32 -3.20 4.74
N GLY A 58 14.60 -2.41 3.95
CA GLY A 58 13.71 -1.37 4.45
C GLY A 58 12.61 -1.96 5.34
N VAL A 59 12.00 -3.08 4.92
CA VAL A 59 11.02 -3.81 5.74
C VAL A 59 11.61 -4.24 7.09
N ARG A 60 12.82 -4.83 7.10
CA ARG A 60 13.49 -5.22 8.35
C ARG A 60 13.75 -4.03 9.28
N VAL A 61 14.21 -2.90 8.73
CA VAL A 61 14.45 -1.68 9.51
C VAL A 61 13.15 -1.19 10.15
N MET A 62 12.06 -1.07 9.38
CA MET A 62 10.79 -0.60 9.92
C MET A 62 10.22 -1.56 10.97
N ARG A 63 10.35 -2.88 10.75
CA ARG A 63 9.89 -3.89 11.72
C ARG A 63 10.70 -3.81 13.02
N ALA A 64 12.02 -3.63 12.95
CA ALA A 64 12.87 -3.45 14.13
C ALA A 64 12.48 -2.19 14.93
N VAL A 65 12.27 -1.06 14.25
CA VAL A 65 11.78 0.17 14.89
C VAL A 65 10.42 -0.05 15.55
N LYS A 66 9.47 -0.69 14.84
CA LYS A 66 8.13 -0.98 15.36
C LYS A 66 8.18 -1.87 16.61
N THR A 67 8.98 -2.93 16.60
CA THR A 67 9.12 -3.85 17.75
C THR A 67 9.72 -3.14 18.96
N THR A 68 10.70 -2.26 18.77
CA THR A 68 11.29 -1.47 19.86
C THR A 68 10.30 -0.48 20.46
N LEU A 69 9.53 0.22 19.63
CA LEU A 69 8.62 1.27 20.07
C LEU A 69 7.24 0.77 20.51
N ASP A 70 6.80 -0.38 20.01
CA ASP A 70 5.51 -0.99 20.32
C ASP A 70 5.64 -2.52 20.49
N PRO A 71 6.32 -2.98 21.55
CA PRO A 71 6.61 -4.40 21.76
C PRO A 71 5.35 -5.25 22.01
N VAL A 72 4.24 -4.63 22.40
CA VAL A 72 2.94 -5.28 22.63
C VAL A 72 2.00 -5.16 21.43
N GLY A 73 2.39 -4.43 20.37
CA GLY A 73 1.67 -4.38 19.10
C GLY A 73 0.33 -3.63 19.12
N ILE A 74 0.10 -2.70 20.04
CA ILE A 74 -1.20 -2.02 20.20
C ILE A 74 -1.38 -0.83 19.26
N LEU A 75 -0.30 -0.26 18.73
CA LEU A 75 -0.35 0.93 17.89
C LEU A 75 -0.69 0.52 16.43
N ASN A 76 -1.98 0.37 16.17
CA ASN A 76 -2.60 0.21 14.84
C ASN A 76 -2.03 -0.99 14.03
N PRO A 77 -2.25 -2.24 14.50
CA PRO A 77 -1.67 -3.44 13.90
C PRO A 77 -2.14 -3.65 12.45
N GLY A 78 -1.23 -4.17 11.61
CA GLY A 78 -1.52 -4.61 10.25
C GLY A 78 -1.64 -3.52 9.18
N LYS A 79 -1.34 -2.26 9.49
CA LYS A 79 -1.52 -1.15 8.52
C LYS A 79 -0.34 -0.88 7.60
N LEU A 80 0.87 -0.72 8.13
CA LEU A 80 2.04 -0.32 7.33
C LEU A 80 3.03 -1.45 7.09
N ILE A 81 3.38 -2.18 8.17
CA ILE A 81 4.46 -3.16 8.14
C ILE A 81 3.95 -4.45 7.48
N PRO A 82 4.53 -4.89 6.34
CA PRO A 82 4.25 -6.20 5.76
C PRO A 82 4.88 -7.32 6.59
#